data_AF-D3F163-F1
#
_entry.id   AF-D3F163-F1
#
_cell.length_a   1.000
_cell.length_b   1.000
_cell.length_c   1.000
_cell.angle_alpha   90.00
_cell.angle_beta   90.00
_cell.angle_gamma   90.00
#
_symmetry.space_group_name_H-M   'P 1'
#
loop_
_entity.id
_entity.type
_entity.pdbx_description
1 polymer ?
#
loop_
_entity_poly.entity_id
_entity_poly.type
_entity_poly.pdbx_seq_one_letter_code
_entity_poly.pdbx_strand_id
1 'polypeptide(L)'
;MTGARFEDRRIDHGVRGRSDTAHPDHTIAALAARQHGVVSRGQLRDAGVTGRALDWRLTNGRLLRLHPGVYAAGHARLTRNGHWLAAVLATGPGAVLSHRSAAALHDLRPDNRRAIDVTTAAHRIGSARIVVHARRSLDARDVASVDGVPVTTVARTLVDLAEVVPPDQLTNALRAADRQRTFDLRAIEAALERTRGRRGSGHAVMHAALAEVRARAAQLTRSRWRAGASCASPTTT
;
A
#
# COMPACT_ATOMS: atom_id res chain seq x y z
N MET A 1 10.92 -80.61 27.06
CA MET A 1 9.53 -80.15 26.84
C MET A 1 9.46 -78.74 27.42
N THR A 2 9.20 -77.65 26.73
CA THR A 2 8.78 -77.38 25.35
C THR A 2 9.19 -75.94 25.08
N GLY A 3 9.83 -75.68 23.95
CA GLY A 3 10.26 -74.34 23.57
C GLY A 3 9.09 -73.44 23.18
N ALA A 4 9.31 -72.14 23.33
CA ALA A 4 8.62 -71.12 22.54
C ALA A 4 9.63 -70.02 22.20
N ARG A 5 10.09 -70.07 20.95
CA ARG A 5 10.66 -68.96 20.19
C ARG A 5 9.52 -67.99 19.81
N PHE A 6 9.86 -66.93 19.07
CA PHE A 6 8.99 -65.95 18.37
C PHE A 6 8.63 -64.71 19.21
N GLU A 7 8.88 -63.46 18.80
CA GLU A 7 9.61 -62.89 17.66
C GLU A 7 9.80 -61.38 17.94
N ASP A 8 11.03 -60.88 17.85
CA ASP A 8 11.41 -59.47 17.97
C ASP A 8 10.86 -58.70 16.75
N ARG A 9 9.66 -58.13 16.85
CA ARG A 9 9.12 -57.20 15.85
C ARG A 9 9.67 -55.81 16.12
N ARG A 10 10.90 -55.61 15.65
CA ARG A 10 11.43 -54.29 15.30
C ARG A 10 10.51 -53.69 14.23
N ILE A 11 9.74 -52.67 14.61
CA ILE A 11 9.12 -51.79 13.62
C ILE A 11 10.25 -50.92 13.08
N ASP A 12 10.85 -51.40 12.01
CA ASP A 12 11.75 -50.64 11.15
C ASP A 12 10.91 -49.56 10.44
N HIS A 13 10.71 -48.44 11.12
CA HIS A 13 10.25 -47.22 10.48
C HIS A 13 11.40 -46.67 9.64
N GLY A 14 11.58 -47.27 8.48
CA GLY A 14 12.40 -46.74 7.40
C GLY A 14 11.89 -45.35 7.02
N VAL A 15 12.46 -44.32 7.66
CA VAL A 15 12.42 -42.93 7.24
C VAL A 15 13.15 -42.88 5.90
N ARG A 16 12.40 -43.18 4.83
CA ARG A 16 12.80 -42.82 3.49
C ARG A 16 12.82 -41.30 3.46
N GLY A 17 14.03 -40.74 3.52
CA GLY A 17 14.32 -39.33 3.29
C GLY A 17 13.69 -38.91 1.97
N ARG A 18 12.50 -38.33 2.05
CA ARG A 18 11.87 -37.62 0.96
C ARG A 18 12.45 -36.21 1.04
N SER A 19 13.13 -35.85 -0.03
CA SER A 19 13.82 -34.58 -0.28
C SER A 19 13.15 -33.38 0.37
N ASP A 20 13.99 -32.57 1.02
CA ASP A 20 13.73 -31.33 1.74
C ASP A 20 13.10 -30.23 0.85
N THR A 21 11.90 -30.49 0.35
CA THR A 21 11.03 -29.49 -0.28
C THR A 21 10.04 -29.03 0.78
N ALA A 22 10.15 -27.78 1.21
CA ALA A 22 9.27 -27.18 2.19
C ALA A 22 7.80 -27.51 1.86
N HIS A 23 7.08 -28.12 2.80
CA HIS A 23 5.68 -28.48 2.63
C HIS A 23 4.90 -27.24 2.14
N PRO A 24 3.99 -27.34 1.14
CA PRO A 24 3.32 -26.18 0.55
C PRO A 24 2.66 -25.25 1.59
N ASP A 25 2.21 -25.79 2.72
CA ASP A 25 1.66 -24.98 3.81
C ASP A 25 2.69 -24.09 4.51
N HIS A 26 3.93 -24.56 4.67
CA HIS A 26 5.02 -23.75 5.22
C HIS A 26 5.35 -22.60 4.26
N THR A 27 5.38 -22.88 2.94
CA THR A 27 5.61 -21.85 1.92
C THR A 27 4.48 -20.81 1.90
N ILE A 28 3.22 -21.24 1.99
CA ILE A 28 2.06 -20.33 2.08
C ILE A 28 2.12 -19.49 3.35
N ALA A 29 2.40 -20.10 4.50
CA ALA A 29 2.50 -19.41 5.77
C ALA A 29 3.64 -18.37 5.76
N ALA A 30 4.81 -18.75 5.25
CA ALA A 30 5.96 -17.85 5.10
C ALA A 30 5.67 -16.69 4.15
N LEU A 31 4.95 -16.93 3.05
CA LEU A 31 4.52 -15.87 2.13
C LEU A 31 3.53 -14.92 2.82
N ALA A 32 2.50 -15.47 3.46
CA ALA A 32 1.47 -14.70 4.15
C ALA A 32 2.06 -13.86 5.29
N ALA A 33 3.01 -14.39 6.05
CA ALA A 33 3.68 -13.68 7.14
C ALA A 33 4.37 -12.38 6.67
N ARG A 34 4.94 -12.38 5.45
CA ARG A 34 5.55 -11.18 4.85
C ARG A 34 4.54 -10.23 4.20
N GLN A 35 3.31 -10.68 4.00
CA GLN A 35 2.27 -9.99 3.23
C GLN A 35 1.01 -9.77 4.06
N HIS A 36 1.15 -9.45 5.35
CA HIS A 36 0.02 -9.12 6.23
C HIS A 36 -1.09 -10.19 6.26
N GLY A 37 -0.72 -11.47 6.12
CA GLY A 37 -1.67 -12.59 6.08
C GLY A 37 -2.33 -12.82 4.72
N VAL A 38 -1.92 -12.14 3.66
CA VAL A 38 -2.58 -12.15 2.35
C VAL A 38 -1.73 -12.80 1.26
N VAL A 39 -2.37 -13.63 0.44
CA VAL A 39 -1.75 -14.32 -0.70
C VAL A 39 -2.64 -14.26 -1.94
N SER A 40 -2.04 -14.15 -3.12
CA SER A 40 -2.79 -14.21 -4.39
C SER A 40 -2.76 -15.61 -5.03
N ARG A 41 -3.74 -15.90 -5.89
CA ARG A 41 -3.80 -17.14 -6.66
C ARG A 41 -2.56 -17.34 -7.53
N GLY A 42 -2.01 -16.25 -8.08
CA GLY A 42 -0.76 -16.27 -8.85
C GLY A 42 0.39 -16.75 -7.98
N GLN A 43 0.59 -16.13 -6.82
CA GLN A 43 1.65 -16.52 -5.88
C GLN A 43 1.51 -17.97 -5.39
N LEU A 44 0.28 -18.41 -5.11
CA LEU A 44 0.01 -19.79 -4.73
C LEU A 44 0.39 -20.77 -5.84
N ARG A 45 0.02 -20.47 -7.08
CA ARG A 45 0.39 -21.28 -8.24
C ARG A 45 1.91 -21.32 -8.43
N ASP A 46 2.57 -20.18 -8.31
CA ASP A 46 4.02 -20.06 -8.46
C ASP A 46 4.76 -20.80 -7.32
N ALA A 47 4.11 -20.95 -6.16
CA ALA A 47 4.54 -21.80 -5.05
C ALA A 47 4.16 -23.30 -5.21
N GLY A 48 3.67 -23.72 -6.37
CA GLY A 48 3.31 -25.11 -6.67
C GLY A 48 1.96 -25.58 -6.13
N VAL A 49 1.12 -24.66 -5.63
CA VAL A 49 -0.22 -25.00 -5.14
C VAL A 49 -1.16 -25.20 -6.32
N THR A 50 -1.59 -26.46 -6.53
CA THR A 50 -2.54 -26.82 -7.59
C THR A 50 -3.93 -26.27 -7.31
N GLY A 51 -4.79 -26.19 -8.34
CA GLY A 51 -6.20 -25.80 -8.18
C GLY A 51 -6.93 -26.65 -7.15
N ARG A 52 -6.80 -27.98 -7.22
CA ARG A 52 -7.38 -28.91 -6.26
C ARG A 52 -6.89 -28.65 -4.83
N ALA A 53 -5.60 -28.35 -4.67
CA ALA A 53 -4.99 -28.06 -3.37
C ALA A 53 -5.47 -26.71 -2.79
N LEU A 54 -5.72 -25.72 -3.65
CA LEU A 54 -6.36 -24.46 -3.29
C LEU A 54 -7.82 -24.69 -2.86
N ASP A 55 -8.60 -25.41 -3.64
CA ASP A 55 -10.01 -25.67 -3.36
C ASP A 55 -10.18 -26.40 -2.01
N TRP A 56 -9.35 -27.42 -1.76
CA TRP A 56 -9.33 -28.10 -0.47
C TRP A 56 -9.04 -27.15 0.71
N ARG A 57 -8.11 -26.19 0.53
CA ARG A 57 -7.79 -25.17 1.55
C ARG A 57 -8.93 -24.16 1.77
N LEU A 58 -9.72 -23.89 0.74
CA LEU A 58 -10.91 -23.05 0.85
C LEU A 58 -12.03 -23.79 1.61
N THR A 59 -12.27 -25.05 1.26
CA THR A 59 -13.33 -25.86 1.89
C THR A 59 -13.05 -26.15 3.37
N ASN A 60 -11.78 -26.36 3.75
CA ASN A 60 -11.42 -26.61 5.15
C ASN A 60 -11.06 -25.35 5.96
N GLY A 61 -11.27 -24.15 5.39
CA GLY A 61 -11.07 -22.88 6.09
C GLY A 61 -9.62 -22.44 6.30
N ARG A 62 -8.62 -23.13 5.73
CA ARG A 62 -7.20 -22.73 5.84
C ARG A 62 -6.88 -21.50 4.98
N LEU A 63 -7.61 -21.31 3.90
CA LEU A 63 -7.62 -20.08 3.11
C LEU A 63 -9.03 -19.51 3.10
N LEU A 64 -9.13 -18.18 3.24
CA LEU A 64 -10.41 -17.46 3.23
C LEU A 64 -10.40 -16.47 2.07
N ARG A 65 -11.41 -16.54 1.21
CA ARG A 65 -11.49 -15.66 0.03
C ARG A 65 -11.84 -14.22 0.43
N LEU A 66 -10.98 -13.27 0.07
CA LEU A 66 -11.17 -11.83 0.30
C LEU A 66 -11.73 -11.14 -0.96
N HIS A 67 -11.10 -11.44 -2.10
CA HIS A 67 -11.44 -10.97 -3.43
C HIS A 67 -11.29 -12.11 -4.44
N PRO A 68 -11.78 -11.98 -5.68
CA PRO A 68 -11.44 -12.93 -6.73
C PRO A 68 -9.92 -13.10 -6.86
N GLY A 69 -9.44 -14.33 -6.62
CA GLY A 69 -8.01 -14.65 -6.71
C GLY A 69 -7.13 -14.14 -5.57
N VAL A 70 -7.70 -13.63 -4.46
CA VAL A 70 -6.93 -13.18 -3.29
C VAL A 70 -7.53 -13.75 -2.01
N TYR A 71 -6.66 -14.24 -1.14
CA TYR A 71 -7.02 -15.04 0.02
C TYR A 71 -6.27 -14.58 1.27
N ALA A 72 -6.92 -14.66 2.43
CA ALA A 72 -6.27 -14.62 3.72
C ALA A 72 -5.83 -16.03 4.13
N ALA A 73 -4.62 -16.16 4.66
CA ALA A 73 -4.15 -17.41 5.25
C ALA A 73 -4.48 -17.47 6.74
N GLY A 74 -5.10 -18.56 7.18
CA GLY A 74 -5.42 -18.82 8.59
C GLY A 74 -6.67 -18.11 9.12
N HIS A 75 -6.78 -16.78 9.02
CA HIS A 75 -7.91 -16.04 9.60
C HIS A 75 -8.33 -14.78 8.83
N ALA A 76 -9.60 -14.39 8.97
CA ALA A 76 -10.16 -13.22 8.28
C ALA A 76 -9.86 -11.87 8.94
N ARG A 77 -9.33 -11.86 10.18
CA ARG A 77 -8.97 -10.63 10.90
C ARG A 77 -7.65 -10.11 10.36
N LEU A 78 -7.71 -9.27 9.32
CA LEU A 78 -6.54 -8.64 8.74
C LEU A 78 -6.29 -7.27 9.37
N THR A 79 -5.02 -6.85 9.35
CA THR A 79 -4.66 -5.46 9.58
C THR A 79 -5.16 -4.59 8.44
N ARG A 80 -5.15 -3.27 8.64
CA ARG A 80 -5.47 -2.32 7.58
C ARG A 80 -4.54 -2.46 6.37
N ASN A 81 -3.24 -2.67 6.61
CA ASN A 81 -2.24 -2.94 5.56
C ASN A 81 -2.55 -4.24 4.81
N GLY A 82 -3.05 -5.28 5.51
CA GLY A 82 -3.53 -6.50 4.86
C GLY A 82 -4.71 -6.24 3.91
N HIS A 83 -5.69 -5.45 4.33
CA HIS A 83 -6.79 -5.06 3.44
C HIS A 83 -6.32 -4.25 2.23
N TRP A 84 -5.39 -3.30 2.41
CA TRP A 84 -4.80 -2.54 1.32
C TRP A 84 -4.03 -3.42 0.34
N LEU A 85 -3.17 -4.31 0.84
CA LEU A 85 -2.42 -5.23 -0.01
C LEU A 85 -3.36 -6.19 -0.75
N ALA A 86 -4.42 -6.67 -0.10
CA ALA A 86 -5.42 -7.52 -0.75
C ALA A 86 -6.11 -6.81 -1.93
N ALA A 87 -6.45 -5.53 -1.79
CA ALA A 87 -7.04 -4.74 -2.87
C ALA A 87 -6.06 -4.51 -4.03
N VAL A 88 -4.79 -4.25 -3.73
CA VAL A 88 -3.73 -4.11 -4.74
C VAL A 88 -3.56 -5.40 -5.53
N LEU A 89 -3.39 -6.54 -4.83
CA LEU A 89 -3.25 -7.86 -5.46
C LEU A 89 -4.49 -8.25 -6.27
N ALA A 90 -5.69 -7.89 -5.81
CA ALA A 90 -6.94 -8.18 -6.50
C ALA A 90 -7.10 -7.38 -7.80
N THR A 91 -6.54 -6.16 -7.83
CA THR A 91 -6.55 -5.31 -9.03
C THR A 91 -5.59 -5.85 -10.10
N GLY A 92 -4.49 -6.46 -9.65
CA GLY A 92 -3.58 -7.25 -10.47
C GLY A 92 -2.16 -6.67 -10.57
N PRO A 93 -1.31 -7.27 -11.42
CA PRO A 93 0.09 -6.86 -11.56
C PRO A 93 0.24 -5.38 -11.94
N GLY A 94 1.22 -4.71 -11.31
CA GLY A 94 1.48 -3.28 -11.54
C GLY A 94 0.45 -2.32 -10.94
N ALA A 95 -0.55 -2.83 -10.21
CA ALA A 95 -1.44 -1.98 -9.43
C ALA A 95 -0.73 -1.45 -8.17
N VAL A 96 -1.10 -0.24 -7.74
CA VAL A 96 -0.56 0.41 -6.54
C VAL A 96 -1.68 1.07 -5.75
N LEU A 97 -1.57 1.06 -4.42
CA LEU A 97 -2.43 1.85 -3.55
C LEU A 97 -2.25 3.35 -3.88
N SER A 98 -3.33 4.12 -3.93
CA SER A 98 -3.27 5.51 -4.42
C SER A 98 -4.28 6.43 -3.73
N HIS A 99 -4.27 7.71 -4.10
CA HIS A 99 -5.25 8.72 -3.67
C HIS A 99 -5.45 8.72 -2.14
N ARG A 100 -6.70 8.59 -1.70
CA ARG A 100 -7.08 8.72 -0.29
C ARG A 100 -6.55 7.59 0.58
N SER A 101 -6.47 6.37 0.06
CA SER A 101 -5.91 5.21 0.78
C SER A 101 -4.39 5.29 0.89
N ALA A 102 -3.69 5.70 -0.18
CA ALA A 102 -2.25 5.97 -0.11
C ALA A 102 -1.92 7.10 0.88
N ALA A 103 -2.70 8.18 0.87
CA ALA A 103 -2.52 9.27 1.80
C ALA A 103 -2.72 8.86 3.27
N ALA A 104 -3.55 7.84 3.52
CA ALA A 104 -3.71 7.29 4.85
C ALA A 104 -2.57 6.32 5.24
N LEU A 105 -1.96 5.62 4.28
CA LEU A 105 -0.77 4.79 4.53
C LEU A 105 0.49 5.65 4.77
N HIS A 106 0.59 6.80 4.11
CA HIS A 106 1.65 7.80 4.33
C HIS A 106 1.37 8.73 5.53
N ASP A 107 0.34 8.45 6.33
CA ASP A 107 -0.09 9.31 7.46
C ASP A 107 -0.33 10.79 7.12
N LEU A 108 -0.62 11.11 5.85
CA LEU A 108 -0.88 12.48 5.40
C LEU A 108 -2.28 12.94 5.77
N ARG A 109 -3.23 12.01 5.77
CA ARG A 109 -4.64 12.27 6.07
C ARG A 109 -5.38 10.95 6.38
N PRO A 110 -6.20 10.89 7.44
CA PRO A 110 -6.97 9.70 7.75
C PRO A 110 -7.99 9.36 6.64
N ASP A 111 -8.36 8.08 6.56
CA ASP A 111 -9.35 7.59 5.60
C ASP A 111 -10.22 6.50 6.25
N ASN A 112 -11.41 6.87 6.69
CA ASN A 112 -12.33 5.96 7.39
C ASN A 112 -13.26 5.19 6.43
N ARG A 113 -13.13 5.40 5.11
CA ARG A 113 -13.97 4.72 4.12
C ARG A 113 -13.62 3.24 4.06
N ARG A 114 -14.63 2.44 3.71
CA ARG A 114 -14.47 1.01 3.40
C ARG A 114 -13.86 0.76 2.01
N ALA A 115 -14.03 1.71 1.10
CA ALA A 115 -13.54 1.60 -0.26
C ALA A 115 -12.04 1.95 -0.32
N ILE A 116 -11.27 1.13 -1.03
CA ILE A 116 -9.82 1.27 -1.16
C ILE A 116 -9.49 1.80 -2.55
N ASP A 117 -8.73 2.89 -2.63
CA ASP A 117 -8.31 3.51 -3.89
C ASP A 117 -7.03 2.86 -4.44
N VAL A 118 -7.10 2.32 -5.64
CA VAL A 118 -5.98 1.64 -6.33
C VAL A 118 -5.82 2.21 -7.73
N THR A 119 -4.58 2.49 -8.14
CA THR A 119 -4.25 2.93 -9.51
C THR A 119 -3.58 1.78 -10.26
N THR A 120 -3.90 1.62 -11.54
CA THR A 120 -3.27 0.64 -12.43
C THR A 120 -3.23 1.16 -13.86
N ALA A 121 -2.23 0.71 -14.63
CA ALA A 121 -2.13 0.98 -16.06
C ALA A 121 -3.08 0.09 -16.90
N ALA A 122 -3.61 -1.00 -16.32
CA ALA A 122 -4.51 -1.91 -17.01
C ALA A 122 -5.97 -1.42 -16.95
N HIS A 123 -6.74 -1.71 -18.00
CA HIS A 123 -8.19 -1.53 -17.93
C HIS A 123 -8.79 -2.56 -16.95
N ARG A 124 -9.31 -2.07 -15.83
CA ARG A 124 -9.88 -2.87 -14.74
C ARG A 124 -11.13 -2.17 -14.21
N ILE A 125 -12.15 -2.96 -13.94
CA ILE A 125 -13.40 -2.48 -13.36
C ILE A 125 -13.27 -2.61 -11.83
N GLY A 126 -13.64 -1.54 -11.13
CA GLY A 126 -13.68 -1.54 -9.67
C GLY A 126 -14.80 -2.42 -9.10
N SER A 127 -14.93 -2.38 -7.78
CA SER A 127 -16.02 -3.01 -7.04
C SER A 127 -16.48 -2.08 -5.92
N ALA A 128 -17.55 -2.43 -5.21
CA ALA A 128 -18.00 -1.66 -4.04
C ALA A 128 -16.91 -1.46 -2.97
N ARG A 129 -15.87 -2.31 -2.93
CA ARG A 129 -14.75 -2.23 -1.98
C ARG A 129 -13.44 -1.72 -2.59
N ILE A 130 -13.33 -1.64 -3.92
CA ILE A 130 -12.10 -1.21 -4.60
C ILE A 130 -12.45 -0.19 -5.67
N VAL A 131 -11.99 1.05 -5.47
CA VAL A 131 -12.09 2.12 -6.47
C VAL A 131 -10.84 2.06 -7.33
N VAL A 132 -11.02 1.72 -8.60
CA VAL A 132 -9.93 1.60 -9.57
C VAL A 132 -9.78 2.89 -10.36
N HIS A 133 -8.61 3.49 -10.25
CA HIS A 133 -8.16 4.64 -11.03
C HIS A 133 -7.34 4.14 -12.20
N ALA A 134 -8.00 3.75 -13.29
CA ALA A 134 -7.33 3.32 -14.50
C ALA A 134 -6.59 4.51 -15.15
N ARG A 135 -5.33 4.30 -15.55
CA ARG A 135 -4.49 5.30 -16.23
C ARG A 135 -3.81 4.65 -17.44
N ARG A 136 -3.41 5.46 -18.43
CA ARG A 136 -2.72 4.95 -19.64
C ARG A 136 -1.32 4.42 -19.31
N SER A 137 -0.67 5.01 -18.31
CA SER A 137 0.62 4.58 -17.80
C SER A 137 0.76 4.98 -16.33
N LEU A 138 1.61 4.25 -15.62
CA LEU A 138 2.07 4.57 -14.28
C LEU A 138 3.60 4.53 -14.32
N ASP A 139 4.23 5.68 -14.13
CA ASP A 139 5.69 5.79 -14.18
C ASP A 139 6.31 5.13 -12.94
N ALA A 140 7.39 4.38 -13.11
CA ALA A 140 8.06 3.69 -12.00
C ALA A 140 8.51 4.66 -10.88
N ARG A 141 8.84 5.92 -11.22
CA ARG A 141 9.20 6.97 -10.25
C ARG A 141 8.03 7.45 -9.40
N ASP A 142 6.80 7.10 -9.78
CA ASP A 142 5.59 7.33 -8.98
C ASP A 142 5.26 6.18 -8.04
N VAL A 143 6.03 5.08 -8.07
CA VAL A 143 5.78 3.90 -7.26
C VAL A 143 6.78 3.82 -6.10
N ALA A 144 6.25 3.50 -4.93
CA ALA A 144 7.00 3.24 -3.71
C ALA A 144 6.45 1.98 -3.02
N SER A 145 7.10 1.57 -1.93
CA SER A 145 6.58 0.55 -1.01
C SER A 145 6.66 1.07 0.41
N VAL A 146 5.55 0.94 1.15
CA VAL A 146 5.48 1.24 2.59
C VAL A 146 4.90 0.02 3.27
N ASP A 147 5.61 -0.51 4.27
CA ASP A 147 5.25 -1.75 4.98
C ASP A 147 4.93 -2.93 4.05
N GLY A 148 5.62 -3.06 2.92
CA GLY A 148 5.37 -4.13 1.95
C GLY A 148 4.09 -3.95 1.10
N VAL A 149 3.41 -2.80 1.19
CA VAL A 149 2.28 -2.44 0.32
C VAL A 149 2.81 -1.58 -0.84
N PRO A 150 2.61 -1.99 -2.11
CA PRO A 150 2.87 -1.12 -3.26
C PRO A 150 1.95 0.09 -3.23
N VAL A 151 2.52 1.29 -3.26
CA VAL A 151 1.79 2.56 -3.08
C VAL A 151 2.37 3.65 -3.98
N THR A 152 1.59 4.67 -4.32
CA THR A 152 2.14 5.88 -4.95
C THR A 152 3.12 6.60 -4.03
N THR A 153 4.15 7.25 -4.58
CA THR A 153 5.05 8.13 -3.80
C THR A 153 4.26 9.24 -3.09
N VAL A 154 4.82 9.87 -2.05
CA VAL A 154 4.16 10.99 -1.34
C VAL A 154 3.78 12.11 -2.31
N ALA A 155 4.72 12.56 -3.14
CA ALA A 155 4.48 13.57 -4.17
C ALA A 155 3.33 13.19 -5.10
N ARG A 156 3.34 11.95 -5.60
CA ARG A 156 2.28 11.48 -6.49
C ARG A 156 0.93 11.36 -5.80
N THR A 157 0.93 10.89 -4.55
CA THR A 157 -0.27 10.76 -3.71
C THR A 157 -0.93 12.12 -3.50
N LEU A 158 -0.15 13.17 -3.25
CA LEU A 158 -0.67 14.53 -3.10
C LEU A 158 -1.32 15.03 -4.40
N VAL A 159 -0.70 14.77 -5.56
CA VAL A 159 -1.28 15.10 -6.88
C VAL A 159 -2.60 14.36 -7.11
N ASP A 160 -2.61 13.05 -6.85
CA ASP A 160 -3.80 12.21 -6.99
C ASP A 160 -4.92 12.64 -6.01
N LEU A 161 -4.58 13.07 -4.79
CA LEU A 161 -5.57 13.60 -3.83
C LEU A 161 -6.30 14.82 -4.36
N ALA A 162 -5.61 15.72 -5.06
CA ALA A 162 -6.21 16.96 -5.57
C ALA A 162 -7.38 16.71 -6.53
N GLU A 163 -7.47 15.53 -7.14
CA GLU A 163 -8.58 15.13 -8.01
C GLU A 163 -9.85 14.76 -7.22
N VAL A 164 -9.72 14.42 -5.95
CA VAL A 164 -10.79 13.72 -5.22
C VAL A 164 -11.11 14.33 -3.86
N VAL A 165 -10.27 15.19 -3.28
CA VAL A 165 -10.56 15.86 -2.00
C VAL A 165 -10.81 17.35 -2.16
N PRO A 166 -11.60 17.96 -1.27
CA PRO A 166 -11.72 19.41 -1.17
C PRO A 166 -10.35 20.11 -0.97
N PRO A 167 -10.20 21.37 -1.44
CA PRO A 167 -8.92 22.10 -1.35
C PRO A 167 -8.35 22.23 0.06
N ASP A 168 -9.19 22.43 1.08
CA ASP A 168 -8.78 22.52 2.48
C ASP A 168 -8.15 21.22 2.99
N GLN A 169 -8.72 20.07 2.58
CA GLN A 169 -8.16 18.76 2.92
C GLN A 169 -6.83 18.51 2.20
N LEU A 170 -6.68 18.98 0.96
CA LEU A 170 -5.41 18.93 0.25
C LEU A 170 -4.35 19.78 0.95
N THR A 171 -4.67 21.02 1.32
CA THR A 171 -3.78 21.91 2.06
C THR A 171 -3.36 21.29 3.39
N ASN A 172 -4.26 20.62 4.11
CA ASN A 172 -3.93 19.90 5.34
C ASN A 172 -2.99 18.71 5.10
N ALA A 173 -3.17 17.96 4.01
CA ALA A 173 -2.26 16.87 3.63
C ALA A 173 -0.86 17.38 3.25
N LEU A 174 -0.77 18.50 2.52
CA LEU A 174 0.50 19.16 2.22
C LEU A 174 1.24 19.58 3.49
N ARG A 175 0.52 20.17 4.45
CA ARG A 175 1.08 20.51 5.77
C ARG A 175 1.51 19.29 6.58
N ALA A 176 0.80 18.16 6.46
CA ALA A 176 1.19 16.92 7.10
C ALA A 176 2.51 16.39 6.53
N ALA A 177 2.66 16.38 5.19
CA ALA A 177 3.91 16.02 4.53
C ALA A 177 5.07 16.92 4.96
N ASP A 178 4.83 18.24 5.09
CA ASP A 178 5.82 19.19 5.56
C ASP A 178 6.27 18.89 7.00
N ARG A 179 5.32 18.67 7.93
CA ARG A 179 5.63 18.27 9.32
C ARG A 179 6.41 16.97 9.40
N GLN A 180 6.12 16.01 8.52
CA GLN A 180 6.82 14.72 8.44
C GLN A 180 8.15 14.80 7.69
N ARG A 181 8.52 15.96 7.12
CA ARG A 181 9.70 16.16 6.27
C ARG A 181 9.71 15.26 5.01
N THR A 182 8.54 14.94 4.49
CA THR A 182 8.34 14.18 3.25
C THR A 182 7.83 15.06 2.10
N PHE A 183 7.58 16.34 2.37
CA PHE A 183 7.24 17.33 1.34
C PHE A 183 8.46 17.68 0.49
N ASP A 184 8.34 17.44 -0.82
CA ASP A 184 9.32 17.87 -1.82
C ASP A 184 8.59 18.53 -2.99
N LEU A 185 8.78 19.84 -3.10
CA LEU A 185 8.17 20.64 -4.15
C LEU A 185 8.61 20.22 -5.56
N ARG A 186 9.89 19.89 -5.75
CA ARG A 186 10.42 19.47 -7.06
C ARG A 186 9.83 18.11 -7.45
N ALA A 187 9.71 17.20 -6.48
CA ALA A 187 9.06 15.91 -6.72
C ALA A 187 7.57 16.07 -7.07
N ILE A 188 6.86 17.01 -6.43
CA ILE A 188 5.45 17.31 -6.74
C ILE A 188 5.32 17.90 -8.16
N GLU A 189 6.17 18.87 -8.52
CA GLU A 189 6.18 19.46 -9.86
C GLU A 189 6.50 18.40 -10.93
N ALA A 190 7.46 17.53 -10.68
CA ALA A 190 7.79 16.41 -11.57
C ALA A 190 6.66 15.36 -11.66
N ALA A 191 5.88 15.16 -10.60
CA ALA A 191 4.68 14.31 -10.64
C ALA A 191 3.57 14.96 -11.49
N LEU A 192 3.31 16.26 -11.31
CA LEU A 192 2.36 17.02 -12.13
C LEU A 192 2.72 16.97 -13.61
N GLU A 193 4.01 17.07 -13.94
CA GLU A 193 4.50 16.93 -15.32
C GLU A 193 4.08 15.59 -15.93
N ARG A 194 4.34 14.50 -15.22
CA ARG A 194 4.05 13.13 -15.69
C ARG A 194 2.57 12.83 -15.75
N THR A 195 1.74 13.61 -15.06
CA THR A 195 0.28 13.51 -15.09
C THR A 195 -0.38 14.54 -15.99
N ARG A 196 0.37 15.29 -16.81
CA ARG A 196 -0.20 16.26 -17.74
C ARG A 196 -1.23 15.63 -18.69
N GLY A 197 -2.25 16.41 -19.03
CA GLY A 197 -3.36 15.98 -19.89
C GLY A 197 -4.46 15.18 -19.17
N ARG A 198 -4.42 15.10 -17.83
CA ARG A 198 -5.56 14.62 -17.05
C ARG A 198 -6.73 15.59 -17.15
N ARG A 199 -7.93 15.05 -17.25
CA ARG A 199 -9.18 15.81 -17.22
C ARG A 199 -9.57 16.13 -15.78
N GLY A 200 -10.14 17.30 -15.55
CA GLY A 200 -10.62 17.75 -14.24
C GLY A 200 -9.80 18.88 -13.65
N SER A 201 -10.23 19.37 -12.49
CA SER A 201 -9.66 20.54 -11.82
C SER A 201 -8.49 20.22 -10.87
N GLY A 202 -8.10 18.95 -10.70
CA GLY A 202 -7.11 18.56 -9.69
C GLY A 202 -5.75 19.25 -9.82
N HIS A 203 -5.22 19.40 -11.03
CA HIS A 203 -3.99 20.16 -11.26
C HIS A 203 -4.14 21.63 -10.87
N ALA A 204 -5.26 22.28 -11.22
CA ALA A 204 -5.52 23.66 -10.86
C ALA A 204 -5.63 23.83 -9.33
N VAL A 205 -6.33 22.91 -8.66
CA VAL A 205 -6.44 22.87 -7.20
C VAL A 205 -5.07 22.69 -6.54
N MET A 206 -4.23 21.79 -7.06
CA MET A 206 -2.86 21.60 -6.58
C MET A 206 -2.02 22.88 -6.74
N HIS A 207 -2.04 23.51 -7.92
CA HIS A 207 -1.31 24.75 -8.16
C HIS A 207 -1.76 25.87 -7.21
N ALA A 208 -3.07 26.02 -6.98
CA ALA A 208 -3.60 26.99 -6.03
C ALA A 208 -3.13 26.70 -4.59
N ALA A 209 -3.16 25.43 -4.15
CA ALA A 209 -2.68 25.04 -2.82
C ALA A 209 -1.18 25.30 -2.64
N LEU A 210 -0.35 25.00 -3.64
CA LEU A 210 1.09 25.29 -3.60
C LEU A 210 1.37 26.79 -3.55
N ALA A 211 0.59 27.61 -4.27
CA ALA A 211 0.70 29.06 -4.20
C ALA A 211 0.37 29.59 -2.79
N GLU A 212 -0.67 29.06 -2.15
CA GLU A 212 -1.04 29.42 -0.77
C GLU A 212 0.05 29.05 0.24
N VAL A 213 0.65 27.85 0.12
CA VAL A 213 1.76 27.40 0.98
C VAL A 213 2.98 28.31 0.82
N ARG A 214 3.36 28.65 -0.41
CA ARG A 214 4.47 29.58 -0.71
C ARG A 214 4.21 30.98 -0.14
N ALA A 215 2.99 31.50 -0.31
CA ALA A 215 2.62 32.82 0.19
C ALA A 215 2.70 32.91 1.73
N ARG A 216 2.26 31.87 2.44
CA ARG A 216 2.37 31.82 3.91
C ARG A 216 3.82 31.76 4.38
N ALA A 217 4.67 30.96 3.74
CA ALA A 217 6.09 30.90 4.07
C ALA A 217 6.75 32.29 3.92
N ALA A 218 6.44 33.01 2.85
CA ALA A 218 6.94 34.37 2.63
C ALA A 218 6.40 35.41 3.63
N GLN A 219 5.20 35.22 4.18
CA GLN A 219 4.65 36.08 5.25
C GLN A 219 5.33 35.85 6.60
N LEU A 220 5.60 34.59 6.96
CA LEU A 220 6.28 34.22 8.21
C LEU A 220 7.75 34.71 8.24
N THR A 221 8.45 34.66 7.11
CA THR A 221 9.79 35.24 7.01
C THR A 221 9.75 36.76 7.19
N ARG A 222 8.75 37.45 6.63
CA ARG A 222 8.59 38.91 6.76
C ARG A 222 8.19 39.35 8.17
N SER A 223 7.31 38.61 8.86
CA SER A 223 6.93 38.93 10.24
C SER A 223 8.09 38.72 11.23
N ARG A 224 8.94 37.71 11.01
CA ARG A 224 10.19 37.51 11.77
C ARG A 224 11.19 38.65 11.57
N TRP A 225 11.35 39.13 10.34
CA TRP A 225 12.18 40.31 10.05
C TRP A 225 11.66 41.59 10.72
N ARG A 226 10.34 41.83 10.70
CA ARG A 226 9.72 43.00 11.36
C ARG A 226 9.81 42.93 12.89
N ALA A 227 9.65 41.75 13.48
CA ALA A 227 9.81 41.56 14.93
C ALA A 227 11.28 41.74 15.38
N GLY A 228 12.25 41.32 14.56
CA GLY A 228 13.68 41.53 14.84
C GLY A 228 14.13 42.98 14.65
N ALA A 229 13.55 43.73 13.71
CA ALA A 229 13.88 45.14 13.47
C ALA A 229 13.32 46.10 14.54
N SER A 230 12.33 45.69 15.33
CA SER A 230 11.69 46.54 16.36
C SER A 230 12.46 46.62 17.69
N CYS A 231 13.57 45.89 17.86
CA CYS A 231 14.35 45.89 19.12
C CYS A 231 15.58 46.82 19.10
N ALA A 232 15.85 47.53 18.00
CA ALA A 232 16.97 48.48 17.92
C ALA A 232 16.46 49.91 18.14
N SER A 233 16.20 50.28 19.40
CA SER A 233 16.09 51.69 19.79
C SER A 233 17.50 52.25 20.00
N PRO A 234 17.88 53.40 19.41
CA PRO A 234 19.18 54.01 19.66
C PRO A 234 19.24 54.53 21.10
N THR A 235 20.23 54.07 21.86
CA THR A 235 20.60 54.66 23.15
C THR A 235 21.34 55.96 22.82
N THR A 236 20.65 57.09 22.94
CA THR A 236 21.26 58.42 22.83
C THR A 236 21.90 58.77 24.17
N THR A 237 23.21 59.02 24.16
CA THR A 237 23.98 59.75 25.19
C THR A 237 24.84 60.74 24.44
#